data_AF-R7ANK4-F1
#
_entry.id   AF-R7ANK4-F1
#
_cell.length_a   1.000
_cell.length_b   1.000
_cell.length_c   1.000
_cell.angle_alpha   90.00
_cell.angle_beta   90.00
_cell.angle_gamma   90.00
#
_symmetry.space_group_name_H-M   'P 1'
#
loop_
_entity.id
_entity.type
_entity.pdbx_description
1 polymer ?
#
loop_
_entity_poly.entity_id
_entity_poly.type
_entity_poly.pdbx_seq_one_letter_code
_entity_poly.pdbx_strand_id
1 'polypeptide(L)'
;MVRAQAYRILGVDRNADRTEIKKRYRQLMHMAHPDSNAAKATGGYPYTAQEINEAYEVICRYVTPEDNSHNRQERAGRHSGDGRSKPLEWDAPENPNAYAARNVYHSVEDVDGNRLGDIVIASGRYIWKPEEDFSLFLKSMLECSAAILDDIQADADMEAKLKFQAELAYLLAQQFIDAGGTLPLIVGEPAAHDDADIYHMLCMLEKIPARRVRLNIVPGALLYPEKISGHRLYLKNEKGQSAGYLSFKDDRMYYIIIPMLEHRRAQVKIQVKKTDAVYTELDFWVKIVHGREGTFAENLSLQIEDLLNRYRNRYKKGY
;
A
#
# COMPACT_ATOMS: atom_id res chain seq x y z
N MET A 1 35.29 4.17 3.90
CA MET A 1 35.17 5.61 4.21
C MET A 1 34.77 5.79 5.68
N VAL A 2 35.34 6.75 6.41
CA VAL A 2 35.07 7.00 7.85
C VAL A 2 33.87 7.93 8.02
N ARG A 3 33.03 7.74 9.05
CA ARG A 3 31.80 8.53 9.30
C ARG A 3 32.01 10.04 9.17
N ALA A 4 33.01 10.61 9.85
CA ALA A 4 33.30 12.04 9.78
C ALA A 4 33.66 12.55 8.37
N GLN A 5 34.22 11.68 7.54
CA GLN A 5 34.54 11.97 6.14
C GLN A 5 33.27 11.93 5.27
N ALA A 6 32.35 10.99 5.53
CA ALA A 6 31.08 10.91 4.82
C ALA A 6 30.21 12.16 5.00
N TYR A 7 30.11 12.71 6.22
CA TYR A 7 29.39 13.97 6.47
C TYR A 7 30.04 15.16 5.74
N ARG A 8 31.38 15.16 5.62
CA ARG A 8 32.11 16.17 4.84
C ARG A 8 31.88 16.05 3.34
N ILE A 9 31.74 14.83 2.82
CA ILE A 9 31.50 14.54 1.40
C ILE A 9 30.06 14.83 0.98
N LEU A 10 29.08 14.74 1.88
CA LEU A 10 27.73 15.24 1.61
C LEU A 10 27.55 16.72 1.96
N GLY A 11 28.44 17.29 2.78
CA GLY A 11 28.34 18.67 3.24
C GLY A 11 27.12 18.91 4.13
N VAL A 12 26.81 17.94 5.00
CA VAL A 12 25.70 17.99 5.98
C VAL A 12 26.24 17.91 7.41
N ASP A 13 25.54 18.51 8.36
CA ASP A 13 25.93 18.47 9.78
C ASP A 13 25.86 17.04 10.35
N ARG A 14 26.66 16.75 11.38
CA ARG A 14 26.65 15.42 12.03
C ARG A 14 25.33 15.09 12.71
N ASN A 15 24.55 16.09 13.07
CA ASN A 15 23.21 16.00 13.65
C ASN A 15 22.08 16.21 12.61
N ALA A 16 22.43 16.34 11.32
CA ALA A 16 21.44 16.52 10.25
C ALA A 16 20.42 15.37 10.26
N ASP A 17 19.15 15.73 10.07
CA ASP A 17 18.08 14.76 10.01
C ASP A 17 18.11 13.97 8.69
N ARG A 18 17.36 12.87 8.64
CA ARG A 18 17.35 11.98 7.47
C ARG A 18 16.85 12.69 6.20
N THR A 19 15.92 13.62 6.35
CA THR A 19 15.36 14.41 5.26
C THR A 19 16.40 15.34 4.65
N GLU A 20 17.19 16.01 5.49
CA GLU A 20 18.29 16.89 5.11
C GLU A 20 19.40 16.11 4.41
N ILE A 21 19.79 14.94 4.96
CA ILE A 21 20.80 14.06 4.37
C ILE A 21 20.35 13.58 2.97
N LYS A 22 19.10 13.12 2.84
CA LYS A 22 18.53 12.63 1.57
C LYS A 22 18.40 13.75 0.53
N LYS A 23 17.95 14.93 0.96
CA LYS A 23 17.84 16.13 0.12
C LYS A 23 19.21 16.52 -0.43
N ARG A 24 20.22 16.61 0.43
CA ARG A 24 21.57 16.99 0.02
C ARG A 24 22.22 15.96 -0.90
N TYR A 25 22.03 14.67 -0.63
CA TYR A 25 22.48 13.60 -1.51
C TYR A 25 21.87 13.71 -2.91
N ARG A 26 20.55 13.93 -3.03
CA ARG A 26 19.87 14.11 -4.33
C ARG A 26 20.43 15.29 -5.12
N GLN A 27 20.61 16.45 -4.47
CA GLN A 27 21.20 17.64 -5.09
C GLN A 27 22.61 17.36 -5.63
N LEU A 28 23.45 16.68 -4.83
CA LEU A 28 24.81 16.33 -5.24
C LEU A 28 24.85 15.33 -6.39
N MET A 29 23.97 14.33 -6.39
CA MET A 29 23.87 13.36 -7.48
C MET A 29 23.44 13.99 -8.79
N HIS A 30 22.49 14.94 -8.76
CA HIS A 30 22.11 15.69 -9.96
C HIS A 30 23.26 16.53 -10.53
N MET A 31 24.12 17.09 -9.67
CA MET A 31 25.27 17.89 -10.09
C MET A 31 26.46 17.05 -10.60
N ALA A 32 26.64 15.85 -10.02
CA ALA A 32 27.79 14.99 -10.31
C ALA A 32 27.51 13.91 -11.37
N HIS A 33 26.26 13.76 -11.85
CA HIS A 33 25.91 12.71 -12.81
C HIS A 33 26.51 12.99 -14.20
N PRO A 34 27.17 11.99 -14.83
CA PRO A 34 27.83 12.16 -16.13
C PRO A 34 26.87 12.47 -17.31
N ASP A 35 25.59 12.07 -17.23
CA ASP A 35 24.56 12.40 -18.25
C ASP A 35 23.90 13.77 -18.05
N SER A 36 24.24 14.51 -17.00
CA SER A 36 23.76 15.89 -16.89
C SER A 36 24.60 16.77 -17.82
N ASN A 37 23.96 17.61 -18.64
CA ASN A 37 24.64 18.64 -19.44
C ASN A 37 25.46 19.65 -18.58
N ALA A 38 25.50 19.47 -17.25
CA ALA A 38 26.32 20.16 -16.29
C ALA A 38 27.78 19.65 -16.21
N ALA A 39 28.20 18.70 -17.06
CA ALA A 39 29.61 18.28 -17.15
C ALA A 39 30.59 19.42 -17.53
N LYS A 40 30.08 20.59 -17.99
CA LYS A 40 30.88 21.81 -18.21
C LYS A 40 30.84 22.83 -17.06
N ALA A 41 30.09 22.53 -16.00
CA ALA A 41 30.03 23.33 -14.80
C ALA A 41 30.04 22.39 -13.59
N THR A 42 31.17 21.74 -13.33
CA THR A 42 31.50 21.31 -11.96
C THR A 42 31.45 22.57 -11.11
N GLY A 43 30.29 22.86 -10.53
CA GLY A 43 30.02 23.98 -9.64
C GLY A 43 30.75 23.79 -8.32
N GLY A 44 32.08 23.76 -8.37
CA GLY A 44 32.99 23.76 -7.23
C GLY A 44 32.96 22.56 -6.30
N TYR A 45 32.17 21.51 -6.57
CA TYR A 45 32.09 20.37 -5.65
C TYR A 45 33.21 19.34 -5.92
N PRO A 46 34.06 19.02 -4.92
CA PRO A 46 35.32 18.31 -5.14
C PRO A 46 35.19 16.77 -5.20
N TYR A 47 33.97 16.23 -5.13
CA TYR A 47 33.74 14.79 -5.02
C TYR A 47 32.93 14.24 -6.19
N THR A 48 33.29 13.05 -6.65
CA THR A 48 32.65 12.31 -7.74
C THR A 48 31.32 11.69 -7.29
N ALA A 49 30.45 11.33 -8.26
CA ALA A 49 29.20 10.63 -7.97
C ALA A 49 29.41 9.32 -7.19
N GLN A 50 30.53 8.62 -7.43
CA GLN A 50 30.91 7.42 -6.67
C GLN A 50 31.18 7.75 -5.19
N GLU A 51 31.99 8.78 -4.92
CA GLU A 51 32.30 9.20 -3.55
C GLU A 51 31.06 9.71 -2.80
N ILE A 52 30.16 10.40 -3.52
CA ILE A 52 28.87 10.86 -2.98
C ILE A 52 27.97 9.66 -2.59
N ASN A 53 27.91 8.62 -3.44
CA ASN A 53 27.18 7.38 -3.14
C ASN A 53 27.76 6.66 -1.91
N GLU A 54 29.08 6.48 -1.86
CA GLU A 54 29.76 5.84 -0.74
C GLU A 54 29.54 6.60 0.58
N ALA A 55 29.52 7.93 0.54
CA ALA A 55 29.25 8.76 1.70
C ALA A 55 27.80 8.62 2.21
N TYR A 56 26.82 8.64 1.30
CA TYR A 56 25.42 8.45 1.65
C TYR A 56 25.15 7.08 2.28
N GLU A 57 25.73 6.01 1.72
CA GLU A 57 25.61 4.68 2.31
C GLU A 57 26.16 4.60 3.73
N VAL A 58 27.34 5.18 3.95
CA VAL A 58 27.97 5.19 5.27
C VAL A 58 27.09 5.93 6.27
N ILE A 59 26.54 7.10 5.92
CA ILE A 59 25.67 7.86 6.81
C ILE A 59 24.36 7.10 7.09
N CYS A 60 23.73 6.54 6.06
CA CYS A 60 22.49 5.79 6.22
C CYS A 60 22.65 4.61 7.19
N ARG A 61 23.76 3.85 7.12
CA ARG A 61 24.04 2.74 8.04
C ARG A 61 24.11 3.14 9.52
N TYR A 62 24.42 4.40 9.84
CA TYR A 62 24.48 4.89 11.23
C TYR A 62 23.20 5.60 11.68
N VAL A 63 22.42 6.14 10.76
CA VAL A 63 21.15 6.83 11.04
C VAL A 63 19.99 5.83 11.15
N THR A 64 20.14 4.62 10.62
CA THR A 64 19.15 3.54 10.73
C THR A 64 19.64 2.44 11.67
N PRO A 65 18.99 2.20 12.83
CA PRO A 65 18.97 0.87 13.43
C PRO A 65 18.03 0.01 12.57
N GLU A 66 18.59 -1.01 11.90
CA GLU A 66 17.89 -2.18 11.33
C GLU A 66 16.65 -1.90 10.45
N ASP A 67 16.86 -1.58 9.15
CA ASP A 67 15.88 -1.87 8.07
C ASP A 67 16.43 -1.55 6.67
N ASN A 68 17.49 -2.25 6.22
CA ASN A 68 18.06 -1.99 4.90
C ASN A 68 18.75 -3.20 4.24
N SER A 69 18.19 -4.40 4.43
CA SER A 69 18.63 -5.61 3.70
C SER A 69 18.04 -5.72 2.29
N HIS A 70 16.98 -4.98 1.94
CA HIS A 70 16.27 -5.19 0.67
C HIS A 70 16.74 -4.37 -0.53
N ASN A 71 17.64 -3.40 -0.37
CA ASN A 71 18.01 -2.48 -1.47
C ASN A 71 19.40 -2.76 -2.09
N ARG A 72 20.01 -3.91 -1.76
CA ARG A 72 21.42 -4.19 -2.10
C ARG A 72 21.63 -4.76 -3.52
N GLN A 73 20.59 -5.30 -4.18
CA GLN A 73 20.82 -6.12 -5.38
C GLN A 73 20.67 -5.40 -6.74
N GLU A 74 20.06 -4.21 -6.83
CA GLU A 74 19.66 -3.67 -8.15
C GLU A 74 20.55 -2.58 -8.76
N ARG A 75 21.55 -2.05 -8.05
CA ARG A 75 22.31 -0.88 -8.55
C ARG A 75 23.65 -1.18 -9.22
N ALA A 76 24.06 -2.45 -9.27
CA ALA A 76 25.33 -2.86 -9.85
C ALA A 76 25.13 -3.65 -11.15
N GLY A 77 24.61 -3.00 -12.19
CA GLY A 77 24.66 -3.59 -13.53
C GLY A 77 23.69 -2.97 -14.51
N ARG A 78 24.15 -1.94 -15.24
CA ARG A 78 23.83 -1.62 -16.64
C ARG A 78 24.41 -0.26 -16.99
N HIS A 79 25.71 -0.20 -17.24
CA HIS A 79 26.31 0.88 -18.03
C HIS A 79 26.92 0.28 -19.27
N SER A 80 26.13 0.22 -20.35
CA SER A 80 26.60 0.13 -21.73
C SER A 80 25.43 0.42 -22.68
N GLY A 81 25.52 1.51 -23.44
CA GLY A 81 24.88 1.62 -24.75
C GLY A 81 23.63 2.49 -24.88
N ASP A 82 23.83 3.68 -25.45
CA ASP A 82 22.99 4.35 -26.46
C ASP A 82 21.53 4.72 -26.10
N GLY A 83 21.34 5.95 -25.61
CA GLY A 83 20.77 6.99 -26.47
C GLY A 83 19.32 6.87 -26.95
N ARG A 84 18.45 6.08 -26.32
CA ARG A 84 16.98 6.22 -26.36
C ARG A 84 16.41 5.60 -25.09
N SER A 85 15.91 6.43 -24.17
CA SER A 85 15.17 5.95 -23.00
C SER A 85 13.97 5.16 -23.49
N LYS A 86 14.05 3.82 -23.43
CA LYS A 86 12.86 2.98 -23.48
C LYS A 86 11.91 3.48 -22.38
N PRO A 87 10.59 3.52 -22.61
CA PRO A 87 9.65 3.73 -21.53
C PRO A 87 10.03 2.77 -20.40
N LEU A 88 9.99 3.24 -19.15
CA LEU A 88 10.04 2.34 -18.00
C LEU A 88 8.86 1.37 -18.17
N GLU A 89 9.11 0.21 -18.77
CA GLU A 89 8.10 -0.83 -18.94
C GLU A 89 7.76 -1.30 -17.54
N TRP A 90 6.56 -0.94 -17.08
CA TRP A 90 6.04 -1.43 -15.81
C TRP A 90 5.84 -2.94 -15.93
N ASP A 91 6.63 -3.68 -15.18
CA ASP A 91 6.80 -5.14 -15.29
C ASP A 91 5.90 -5.93 -14.33
N ALA A 92 4.92 -5.28 -13.71
CA ALA A 92 3.98 -5.99 -12.86
C ALA A 92 3.17 -7.02 -13.67
N PRO A 93 2.81 -8.17 -13.09
CA PRO A 93 1.91 -9.11 -13.76
C PRO A 93 0.56 -8.47 -14.07
N GLU A 94 -0.14 -8.96 -15.09
CA GLU A 94 -1.49 -8.51 -15.41
C GLU A 94 -2.55 -9.52 -14.99
N ASN A 95 -3.71 -9.03 -14.54
CA ASN A 95 -4.92 -9.83 -14.38
C ASN A 95 -5.79 -9.71 -15.65
N PRO A 96 -5.75 -10.69 -16.58
CA PRO A 96 -6.54 -10.62 -17.81
C PRO A 96 -8.05 -10.65 -17.55
N ASN A 97 -8.50 -11.03 -16.36
CA ASN A 97 -9.92 -11.10 -15.99
C ASN A 97 -10.42 -9.85 -15.27
N ALA A 98 -9.56 -8.85 -15.03
CA ALA A 98 -9.99 -7.59 -14.40
C ALA A 98 -11.03 -6.88 -15.27
N TYR A 99 -12.02 -6.27 -14.62
CA TYR A 99 -13.17 -5.66 -15.28
C TYR A 99 -12.77 -4.52 -16.23
N ALA A 100 -11.84 -3.67 -15.79
CA ALA A 100 -11.32 -2.53 -16.55
C ALA A 100 -9.79 -2.47 -16.48
N ALA A 101 -9.17 -1.74 -17.40
CA ALA A 101 -7.77 -1.35 -17.25
C ALA A 101 -7.66 -0.20 -16.22
N ARG A 102 -6.47 -0.02 -15.67
CA ARG A 102 -6.16 1.05 -14.72
C ARG A 102 -4.87 1.75 -15.10
N ASN A 103 -4.71 2.98 -14.64
CA ASN A 103 -3.45 3.70 -14.75
C ASN A 103 -2.52 3.29 -13.58
N VAL A 104 -1.23 3.24 -13.84
CA VAL A 104 -0.19 3.14 -12.81
C VAL A 104 0.42 4.53 -12.68
N TYR A 105 0.36 5.08 -11.47
CA TYR A 105 0.81 6.43 -11.18
C TYR A 105 2.17 6.43 -10.50
N HIS A 106 2.98 7.46 -10.78
CA HIS A 106 4.22 7.74 -10.09
C HIS A 106 4.25 9.19 -9.64
N SER A 107 4.61 9.43 -8.37
CA SER A 107 4.78 10.79 -7.84
C SER A 107 6.08 11.39 -8.37
N VAL A 108 5.98 12.56 -8.98
CA VAL A 108 7.12 13.37 -9.39
C VAL A 108 7.49 14.32 -8.26
N GLU A 109 8.73 14.23 -7.80
CA GLU A 109 9.31 15.14 -6.81
C GLU A 109 10.29 16.10 -7.51
N ASP A 110 10.39 17.33 -7.02
CA ASP A 110 11.48 18.23 -7.40
C ASP A 110 12.82 17.82 -6.74
N VAL A 111 13.88 18.55 -7.08
CA VAL A 111 15.23 18.35 -6.51
C VAL A 111 15.29 18.50 -4.99
N ASP A 112 14.34 19.23 -4.41
CA ASP A 112 14.23 19.44 -2.97
C ASP A 112 13.34 18.40 -2.28
N GLY A 113 12.72 17.49 -3.04
CA GLY A 113 11.80 16.45 -2.57
C GLY A 113 10.36 16.93 -2.41
N ASN A 114 10.01 18.11 -2.89
CA ASN A 114 8.63 18.57 -2.88
C ASN A 114 7.86 17.87 -4.01
N ARG A 115 6.68 17.35 -3.67
CA ARG A 115 5.79 16.71 -4.66
C ARG A 115 5.29 17.74 -5.66
N LEU A 116 5.64 17.57 -6.94
CA LEU A 116 5.19 18.40 -8.05
C LEU A 116 3.86 17.91 -8.65
N GLY A 117 3.58 16.61 -8.54
CA GLY A 117 2.36 16.00 -9.06
C GLY A 117 2.54 14.52 -9.31
N ASP A 118 1.56 13.90 -9.96
CA ASP A 118 1.62 12.49 -10.33
C ASP A 118 1.55 12.36 -11.85
N ILE A 119 2.32 11.44 -12.42
CA ILE A 119 2.28 11.10 -13.85
C ILE A 119 1.82 9.65 -14.02
N VAL A 120 1.19 9.38 -15.16
CA VAL A 120 0.89 8.00 -15.58
C VAL A 120 2.15 7.40 -16.21
N ILE A 121 2.62 6.29 -15.68
CA ILE A 121 3.81 5.59 -16.19
C ILE A 121 3.44 4.32 -16.98
N ALA A 122 2.25 3.76 -16.73
CA ALA A 122 1.71 2.64 -17.50
C ALA A 122 0.17 2.64 -17.42
N SER A 123 -0.47 1.92 -18.35
CA SER A 123 -1.91 1.67 -18.33
C SER A 123 -2.18 0.25 -18.81
N GLY A 124 -2.99 -0.50 -18.07
CA GLY A 124 -3.20 -1.92 -18.33
C GLY A 124 -3.91 -2.59 -17.16
N ARG A 125 -3.98 -3.93 -17.15
CA ARG A 125 -4.61 -4.68 -16.04
C ARG A 125 -3.58 -5.10 -15.00
N TYR A 126 -2.65 -4.21 -14.68
CA TYR A 126 -1.52 -4.49 -13.80
C TYR A 126 -1.93 -4.75 -12.35
N ILE A 127 -1.50 -5.90 -11.82
CA ILE A 127 -1.60 -6.23 -10.39
C ILE A 127 -0.75 -5.21 -9.62
N TRP A 128 -1.28 -4.75 -8.49
CA TRP A 128 -0.58 -3.88 -7.56
C TRP A 128 0.59 -4.64 -6.92
N LYS A 129 1.72 -3.96 -6.84
CA LYS A 129 2.92 -4.45 -6.16
C LYS A 129 3.46 -3.33 -5.24
N PRO A 130 4.16 -3.66 -4.14
CA PRO A 130 4.58 -2.67 -3.14
C PRO A 130 5.46 -1.52 -3.67
N GLU A 131 6.05 -1.64 -4.86
CA GLU A 131 6.79 -0.58 -5.55
C GLU A 131 5.87 0.56 -6.03
N GLU A 132 4.58 0.29 -6.24
CA GLU A 132 3.58 1.32 -6.48
C GLU A 132 3.04 1.85 -5.14
N ASP A 133 3.12 3.17 -4.93
CA ASP A 133 2.53 3.81 -3.76
C ASP A 133 1.04 3.45 -3.65
N PHE A 134 0.65 2.89 -2.51
CA PHE A 134 -0.71 2.41 -2.31
C PHE A 134 -1.76 3.53 -2.42
N SER A 135 -1.42 4.76 -2.02
CA SER A 135 -2.33 5.91 -2.18
C SER A 135 -2.59 6.25 -3.65
N LEU A 136 -1.58 6.07 -4.50
CA LEU A 136 -1.67 6.25 -5.94
C LEU A 136 -2.44 5.09 -6.61
N PHE A 137 -2.28 3.87 -6.09
CA PHE A 137 -3.13 2.75 -6.49
C PHE A 137 -4.61 3.01 -6.17
N LEU A 138 -4.94 3.48 -4.95
CA LEU A 138 -6.31 3.83 -4.58
C LEU A 138 -6.86 4.97 -5.44
N LYS A 139 -6.05 5.98 -5.75
CA LYS A 139 -6.40 7.03 -6.71
C LYS A 139 -6.79 6.43 -8.07
N SER A 140 -6.00 5.49 -8.58
CA SER A 140 -6.29 4.78 -9.83
C SER A 140 -7.65 4.05 -9.79
N MET A 141 -7.97 3.38 -8.68
CA MET A 141 -9.28 2.72 -8.50
C MET A 141 -10.44 3.72 -8.45
N LEU A 142 -10.24 4.87 -7.79
CA LEU A 142 -11.26 5.93 -7.72
C LEU A 142 -11.52 6.59 -9.07
N GLU A 143 -10.48 6.85 -9.86
CA GLU A 143 -10.64 7.42 -11.21
C GLU A 143 -11.25 6.42 -12.19
N CYS A 144 -10.82 5.14 -12.14
CA CYS A 144 -11.41 4.08 -12.95
C CYS A 144 -12.90 3.88 -12.63
N SER A 145 -13.26 3.83 -11.35
CA SER A 145 -14.67 3.74 -10.93
C SER A 145 -15.48 4.98 -11.29
N ALA A 146 -14.91 6.19 -11.22
CA ALA A 146 -15.57 7.42 -11.66
C ALA A 146 -15.91 7.34 -13.15
N ALA A 147 -14.92 7.01 -13.99
CA ALA A 147 -15.07 6.94 -15.43
C ALA A 147 -16.18 5.94 -15.84
N ILE A 148 -16.19 4.74 -15.25
CA ILE A 148 -17.24 3.73 -15.51
C ILE A 148 -18.64 4.25 -15.15
N LEU A 149 -18.78 4.99 -14.05
CA LEU A 149 -20.07 5.54 -13.63
C LEU A 149 -20.48 6.73 -14.51
N ASP A 150 -19.52 7.56 -14.93
CA ASP A 150 -19.76 8.69 -15.84
C ASP A 150 -20.22 8.23 -17.22
N ASP A 151 -19.67 7.12 -17.73
CA ASP A 151 -20.13 6.49 -18.97
C ASP A 151 -21.59 6.01 -18.89
N ILE A 152 -22.10 5.73 -17.67
CA ILE A 152 -23.50 5.35 -17.46
C ILE A 152 -24.38 6.58 -17.29
N GLN A 153 -23.98 7.52 -16.43
CA GLN A 153 -24.72 8.75 -16.14
C GLN A 153 -23.78 9.83 -15.59
N ALA A 154 -23.27 10.69 -16.48
CA ALA A 154 -22.37 11.80 -16.10
C ALA A 154 -23.03 12.80 -15.13
N ASP A 155 -24.28 13.20 -15.41
CA ASP A 155 -25.00 14.22 -14.62
C ASP A 155 -25.75 13.63 -13.40
N ALA A 156 -25.18 12.59 -12.79
CA ALA A 156 -25.77 11.94 -11.64
C ALA A 156 -25.71 12.80 -10.36
N ASP A 157 -26.72 12.64 -9.50
CA ASP A 157 -26.65 13.12 -8.12
C ASP A 157 -25.34 12.69 -7.42
N MET A 158 -24.60 13.67 -6.90
CA MET A 158 -23.23 13.48 -6.41
C MET A 158 -23.18 12.56 -5.19
N GLU A 159 -24.13 12.68 -4.25
CA GLU A 159 -24.14 11.86 -3.04
C GLU A 159 -24.41 10.39 -3.37
N ALA A 160 -25.38 10.13 -4.27
CA ALA A 160 -25.61 8.78 -4.76
C ALA A 160 -24.40 8.24 -5.52
N LYS A 161 -23.82 9.02 -6.45
CA LYS A 161 -22.65 8.62 -7.23
C LYS A 161 -21.47 8.23 -6.33
N LEU A 162 -21.18 9.02 -5.29
CA LEU A 162 -20.11 8.71 -4.32
C LEU A 162 -20.29 7.36 -3.63
N LYS A 163 -21.51 6.98 -3.26
CA LYS A 163 -21.79 5.68 -2.61
C LYS A 163 -21.52 4.52 -3.57
N PHE A 164 -21.95 4.64 -4.83
CA PHE A 164 -21.67 3.62 -5.85
C PHE A 164 -20.18 3.58 -6.23
N GLN A 165 -19.53 4.74 -6.32
CA GLN A 165 -18.12 4.85 -6.66
C GLN A 165 -17.25 4.20 -5.58
N ALA A 166 -17.53 4.45 -4.29
CA ALA A 166 -16.78 3.84 -3.20
C ALA A 166 -16.87 2.32 -3.22
N GLU A 167 -18.07 1.77 -3.44
CA GLU A 167 -18.27 0.31 -3.55
C GLU A 167 -17.60 -0.26 -4.79
N LEU A 168 -17.72 0.42 -5.94
CA LEU A 168 -17.10 -0.02 -7.19
C LEU A 168 -15.57 0.01 -7.11
N ALA A 169 -14.99 1.07 -6.54
CA ALA A 169 -13.55 1.17 -6.32
C ALA A 169 -13.04 0.04 -5.42
N TYR A 170 -13.80 -0.33 -4.39
CA TYR A 170 -13.46 -1.46 -3.53
C TYR A 170 -13.46 -2.79 -4.29
N LEU A 171 -14.50 -3.08 -5.07
CA LEU A 171 -14.57 -4.29 -5.89
C LEU A 171 -13.48 -4.35 -6.96
N LEU A 172 -13.18 -3.22 -7.61
CA LEU A 172 -12.09 -3.13 -8.59
C LEU A 172 -10.74 -3.37 -7.93
N ALA A 173 -10.48 -2.79 -6.75
CA ALA A 173 -9.23 -2.98 -6.02
C ALA A 173 -8.95 -4.47 -5.73
N GLN A 174 -10.00 -5.23 -5.40
CA GLN A 174 -9.89 -6.67 -5.18
C GLN A 174 -9.45 -7.45 -6.42
N GLN A 175 -9.62 -6.92 -7.64
CA GLN A 175 -9.15 -7.55 -8.88
C GLN A 175 -7.67 -7.26 -9.18
N PHE A 176 -7.02 -6.40 -8.40
CA PHE A 176 -5.63 -5.98 -8.63
C PHE A 176 -4.70 -6.28 -7.46
N ILE A 177 -5.17 -6.79 -6.33
CA ILE A 177 -4.30 -7.12 -5.20
C ILE A 177 -4.20 -8.64 -5.07
N ASP A 178 -3.01 -9.18 -5.32
CA ASP A 178 -2.69 -10.57 -5.00
C ASP A 178 -2.36 -10.71 -3.51
N ALA A 179 -3.30 -11.18 -2.70
CA ALA A 179 -3.06 -11.33 -1.28
C ALA A 179 -1.91 -12.31 -0.95
N GLY A 180 -1.77 -13.41 -1.71
CA GLY A 180 -0.76 -14.44 -1.46
C GLY A 180 0.66 -13.91 -1.69
N GLY A 181 0.91 -13.29 -2.85
CA GLY A 181 2.21 -12.68 -3.16
C GLY A 181 2.50 -11.41 -2.35
N THR A 182 1.47 -10.69 -1.91
CA THR A 182 1.63 -9.38 -1.25
C THR A 182 1.89 -9.49 0.25
N LEU A 183 1.21 -10.41 0.94
CA LEU A 183 1.29 -10.50 2.40
C LEU A 183 2.73 -10.72 2.93
N PRO A 184 3.55 -11.63 2.36
CA PRO A 184 4.94 -11.79 2.77
C PRO A 184 5.77 -10.51 2.61
N LEU A 185 5.50 -9.71 1.57
CA LEU A 185 6.23 -8.48 1.29
C LEU A 185 5.88 -7.34 2.26
N ILE A 186 4.69 -7.37 2.84
CA ILE A 186 4.21 -6.31 3.75
C ILE A 186 4.40 -6.70 5.22
N VAL A 187 4.02 -7.92 5.58
CA VAL A 187 3.96 -8.40 6.96
C VAL A 187 5.25 -9.14 7.35
N GLY A 188 5.97 -9.67 6.36
CA GLY A 188 7.12 -10.56 6.56
C GLY A 188 6.73 -12.03 6.40
N GLU A 189 7.74 -12.89 6.54
CA GLU A 189 7.59 -14.34 6.39
C GLU A 189 6.57 -14.91 7.40
N PRO A 190 5.61 -15.75 6.95
CA PRO A 190 4.65 -16.37 7.84
C PRO A 190 5.30 -17.44 8.73
N ALA A 191 4.60 -17.78 9.81
CA ALA A 191 4.83 -19.06 10.49
C ALA A 191 4.23 -20.18 9.61
N ALA A 192 5.09 -20.81 8.82
CA ALA A 192 4.71 -21.90 7.93
C ALA A 192 4.38 -23.18 8.71
N HIS A 193 3.26 -23.79 8.36
CA HIS A 193 2.84 -25.12 8.80
C HIS A 193 2.58 -26.01 7.57
N ASP A 194 2.48 -27.32 7.78
CA ASP A 194 2.33 -28.31 6.71
C ASP A 194 1.15 -28.05 5.75
N ASP A 195 0.09 -27.39 6.22
CA ASP A 195 -1.16 -27.14 5.47
C ASP A 195 -1.49 -25.64 5.28
N ALA A 196 -0.72 -24.74 5.86
CA ALA A 196 -1.11 -23.33 5.96
C ALA A 196 0.01 -22.41 6.39
N ASP A 197 -0.16 -21.14 6.03
CA ASP A 197 0.66 -20.04 6.49
C ASP A 197 -0.09 -19.21 7.53
N ILE A 198 0.58 -18.89 8.63
CA ILE A 198 0.03 -18.05 9.71
C ILE A 198 0.80 -16.74 9.78
N TYR A 199 0.09 -15.64 9.49
CA TYR A 199 0.60 -14.29 9.63
C TYR A 199 0.15 -13.71 10.98
N HIS A 200 1.02 -12.96 11.64
CA HIS A 200 0.70 -12.21 12.86
C HIS A 200 0.86 -10.72 12.61
N MET A 201 -0.09 -9.93 13.09
CA MET A 201 -0.04 -8.47 13.02
C MET A 201 -0.76 -7.84 14.20
N LEU A 202 -0.38 -6.60 14.51
CA LEU A 202 -1.03 -5.79 15.52
C LEU A 202 -2.16 -4.97 14.90
N CYS A 203 -3.33 -5.04 15.52
CA CYS A 203 -4.53 -4.32 15.10
C CYS A 203 -5.13 -3.58 16.30
N MET A 204 -6.11 -2.73 16.03
CA MET A 204 -6.84 -2.01 17.07
C MET A 204 -8.32 -2.38 17.05
N LEU A 205 -8.97 -2.25 18.18
CA LEU A 205 -10.42 -2.33 18.30
C LEU A 205 -11.00 -0.92 18.38
N GLU A 206 -11.75 -0.53 17.35
CA GLU A 206 -12.61 0.65 17.38
C GLU A 206 -13.88 0.31 18.16
N LYS A 207 -13.94 0.81 19.40
CA LYS A 207 -15.06 0.57 20.31
C LYS A 207 -16.29 1.32 19.80
N ILE A 208 -17.44 0.64 19.75
CA ILE A 208 -18.71 1.33 19.49
C ILE A 208 -19.02 2.22 20.71
N PRO A 209 -19.26 3.53 20.53
CA PRO A 209 -19.65 4.43 21.61
C PRO A 209 -20.84 3.83 22.39
N ALA A 210 -20.64 3.60 23.68
CA ALA A 210 -21.41 2.66 24.47
C ALA A 210 -22.94 2.85 24.38
N ARG A 211 -23.64 1.85 23.81
CA ARG A 211 -24.97 1.49 24.32
C ARG A 211 -24.77 0.67 25.59
N ARG A 212 -24.73 1.34 26.75
CA ARG A 212 -24.97 0.85 28.14
C ARG A 212 -24.30 -0.46 28.63
N VAL A 213 -23.57 -1.21 27.82
CA VAL A 213 -22.98 -2.51 28.19
C VAL A 213 -21.50 -2.30 28.45
N ARG A 214 -21.10 -2.46 29.71
CA ARG A 214 -19.68 -2.59 30.07
C ARG A 214 -19.18 -3.92 29.52
N LEU A 215 -18.50 -3.88 28.38
CA LEU A 215 -17.76 -5.03 27.87
C LEU A 215 -16.51 -5.20 28.72
N ASN A 216 -16.38 -6.34 29.39
CA ASN A 216 -15.15 -6.66 30.10
C ASN A 216 -14.10 -7.14 29.10
N ILE A 217 -13.39 -6.19 28.49
CA ILE A 217 -12.27 -6.44 27.57
C ILE A 217 -10.99 -6.32 28.39
N VAL A 218 -10.39 -7.46 28.72
CA VAL A 218 -9.16 -7.53 29.51
C VAL A 218 -8.04 -8.15 28.66
N PRO A 219 -6.76 -7.82 28.91
CA PRO A 219 -5.64 -8.49 28.26
C PRO A 219 -5.76 -10.02 28.35
N GLY A 220 -5.46 -10.69 27.24
CA GLY A 220 -5.60 -12.14 27.08
C GLY A 220 -6.99 -12.62 26.62
N ALA A 221 -8.04 -11.79 26.70
CA ALA A 221 -9.38 -12.19 26.28
C ALA A 221 -9.46 -12.40 24.76
N LEU A 222 -10.24 -13.40 24.33
CA LEU A 222 -10.49 -13.67 22.90
C LEU A 222 -11.66 -12.84 22.38
N LEU A 223 -11.52 -12.37 21.14
CA LEU A 223 -12.59 -11.78 20.36
C LEU A 223 -12.87 -12.64 19.13
N TYR A 224 -14.12 -12.61 18.68
CA TYR A 224 -14.60 -13.45 17.59
C TYR A 224 -15.23 -12.59 16.49
N PRO A 225 -15.07 -12.97 15.22
CA PRO A 225 -15.84 -12.39 14.12
C PRO A 225 -17.34 -12.41 14.41
N GLU A 226 -17.99 -11.24 14.33
CA GLU A 226 -19.44 -11.09 14.41
C GLU A 226 -20.05 -11.04 13.01
N LYS A 227 -19.58 -10.11 12.19
CA LYS A 227 -20.02 -9.88 10.81
C LYS A 227 -19.01 -9.01 10.06
N ILE A 228 -19.09 -9.00 8.74
CA ILE A 228 -18.43 -8.00 7.89
C ILE A 228 -19.51 -7.09 7.33
N SER A 229 -19.32 -5.78 7.45
CA SER A 229 -20.29 -4.79 6.98
C SER A 229 -19.57 -3.49 6.67
N GLY A 230 -19.79 -2.93 5.48
CA GLY A 230 -19.10 -1.72 5.03
C GLY A 230 -17.58 -1.89 5.06
N HIS A 231 -17.10 -3.03 4.57
CA HIS A 231 -15.68 -3.36 4.44
C HIS A 231 -14.92 -3.36 5.78
N ARG A 232 -15.63 -3.65 6.88
CA ARG A 232 -15.11 -3.71 8.25
C ARG A 232 -15.53 -4.99 8.95
N LEU A 233 -14.58 -5.62 9.63
CA LEU A 233 -14.82 -6.78 10.47
C LEU A 233 -15.30 -6.36 11.87
N TYR A 234 -16.57 -6.59 12.17
CA TYR A 234 -17.12 -6.41 13.51
C TYR A 234 -16.77 -7.60 14.40
N LEU A 235 -16.51 -7.31 15.67
CA LEU A 235 -16.03 -8.27 16.66
C LEU A 235 -17.00 -8.35 17.84
N LYS A 236 -17.14 -9.55 18.39
CA LYS A 236 -17.90 -9.84 19.61
C LYS A 236 -17.05 -10.58 20.62
N ASN A 237 -17.41 -10.50 21.90
CA ASN A 237 -16.80 -11.32 22.94
C ASN A 237 -17.39 -12.75 22.97
N GLU A 238 -16.86 -13.60 23.84
CA GLU A 238 -17.34 -14.98 24.06
C GLU A 238 -18.84 -15.06 24.41
N LYS A 239 -19.38 -14.05 25.09
CA LYS A 239 -20.81 -13.95 25.45
C LYS A 239 -21.69 -13.47 24.29
N GLY A 240 -21.12 -13.27 23.10
CA GLY A 240 -21.83 -12.77 21.92
C GLY A 240 -22.13 -11.28 21.93
N GLN A 241 -21.53 -10.51 22.84
CA GLN A 241 -21.74 -9.06 22.93
C GLN A 241 -20.81 -8.33 21.95
N SER A 242 -21.38 -7.49 21.09
CA SER A 242 -20.66 -6.65 20.13
C SER A 242 -19.64 -5.76 20.84
N ALA A 243 -18.36 -5.90 20.49
CA ALA A 243 -17.24 -5.17 21.06
C ALA A 243 -16.89 -3.91 20.25
N GLY A 244 -17.08 -3.96 18.93
CA GLY A 244 -16.60 -2.93 18.02
C GLY A 244 -16.24 -3.51 16.67
N TYR A 245 -15.35 -2.83 15.95
CA TYR A 245 -14.78 -3.34 14.72
C TYR A 245 -13.25 -3.26 14.72
N LEU A 246 -12.64 -4.15 13.95
CA LEU A 246 -11.19 -4.21 13.75
C LEU A 246 -10.74 -3.02 12.91
N SER A 247 -9.66 -2.35 13.33
CA SER A 247 -8.93 -1.38 12.53
C SER A 247 -7.46 -1.75 12.39
N PHE A 248 -6.92 -1.50 11.20
CA PHE A 248 -5.52 -1.68 10.87
C PHE A 248 -4.79 -0.34 10.88
N LYS A 249 -3.51 -0.35 11.26
CA LYS A 249 -2.62 0.81 11.15
C LYS A 249 -2.16 1.03 9.70
N ASP A 250 -2.05 -0.06 8.93
CA ASP A 250 -1.68 -0.04 7.53
C ASP A 250 -2.92 -0.19 6.66
N ASP A 251 -3.21 0.84 5.85
CA ASP A 251 -4.42 0.90 5.03
C ASP A 251 -4.50 -0.25 4.01
N ARG A 252 -3.35 -0.81 3.61
CA ARG A 252 -3.28 -1.96 2.69
C ARG A 252 -4.02 -3.17 3.22
N MET A 253 -4.01 -3.36 4.55
CA MET A 253 -4.65 -4.52 5.18
C MET A 253 -6.17 -4.53 4.99
N TYR A 254 -6.82 -3.38 4.84
CA TYR A 254 -8.27 -3.34 4.55
C TYR A 254 -8.60 -3.91 3.16
N TYR A 255 -7.68 -3.84 2.21
CA TYR A 255 -7.87 -4.33 0.85
C TYR A 255 -7.26 -5.72 0.61
N ILE A 256 -6.51 -6.24 1.60
CA ILE A 256 -5.96 -7.59 1.57
C ILE A 256 -6.79 -8.50 2.49
N ILE A 257 -6.84 -8.21 3.78
CA ILE A 257 -7.42 -9.09 4.79
C ILE A 257 -8.95 -9.13 4.70
N ILE A 258 -9.62 -7.98 4.62
CA ILE A 258 -11.09 -7.96 4.62
C ILE A 258 -11.66 -8.75 3.43
N PRO A 259 -11.20 -8.55 2.17
CA PRO A 259 -11.60 -9.40 1.06
C PRO A 259 -11.35 -10.89 1.29
N MET A 260 -10.21 -11.28 1.86
CA MET A 260 -9.95 -12.69 2.17
C MET A 260 -10.98 -13.26 3.14
N LEU A 261 -11.46 -12.48 4.11
CA LEU A 261 -12.49 -12.90 5.05
C LEU A 261 -13.89 -12.93 4.43
N GLU A 262 -14.23 -11.94 3.59
CA GLU A 262 -15.49 -11.90 2.84
C GLU A 262 -15.66 -13.15 1.97
N HIS A 263 -14.57 -13.56 1.31
CA HIS A 263 -14.53 -14.75 0.44
C HIS A 263 -14.18 -16.04 1.18
N ARG A 264 -14.10 -16.02 2.52
CA ARG A 264 -13.81 -17.19 3.38
C ARG A 264 -12.51 -17.93 3.02
N ARG A 265 -11.51 -17.18 2.52
CA ARG A 265 -10.18 -17.67 2.16
C ARG A 265 -9.20 -17.68 3.34
N ALA A 266 -9.50 -16.95 4.40
CA ALA A 266 -8.70 -16.90 5.62
C ALA A 266 -9.51 -17.23 6.88
N GLN A 267 -8.82 -17.72 7.90
CA GLN A 267 -9.33 -17.88 9.27
C GLN A 267 -8.55 -16.96 10.21
N VAL A 268 -9.18 -16.53 11.30
CA VAL A 268 -8.56 -15.56 12.21
C VAL A 268 -8.64 -16.01 13.66
N LYS A 269 -7.58 -15.67 14.41
CA LYS A 269 -7.59 -15.66 15.88
C LYS A 269 -7.31 -14.24 16.33
N ILE A 270 -8.06 -13.76 17.30
CA ILE A 270 -8.00 -12.37 17.77
C ILE A 270 -7.95 -12.38 19.28
N GLN A 271 -6.92 -11.76 19.84
CA GLN A 271 -6.71 -11.69 21.28
C GLN A 271 -6.43 -10.26 21.71
N VAL A 272 -6.98 -9.85 22.83
CA VAL A 272 -6.69 -8.56 23.43
C VAL A 272 -5.26 -8.59 23.96
N LYS A 273 -4.39 -7.76 23.38
CA LYS A 273 -3.01 -7.62 23.84
C LYS A 273 -2.92 -6.64 24.99
N LYS A 274 -3.46 -5.45 24.79
CA LYS A 274 -3.47 -4.36 25.76
C LYS A 274 -4.76 -3.56 25.65
N THR A 275 -5.27 -3.09 26.77
CA THR A 275 -6.38 -2.13 26.77
C THR A 275 -6.00 -0.90 27.58
N ASP A 276 -6.23 0.27 26.99
CA ASP A 276 -6.13 1.57 27.64
C ASP A 276 -7.51 2.27 27.59
N ALA A 277 -7.59 3.48 28.15
CA ALA A 277 -8.83 4.27 28.18
C ALA A 277 -9.33 4.65 26.77
N VAL A 278 -8.40 4.88 25.84
CA VAL A 278 -8.70 5.40 24.49
C VAL A 278 -8.83 4.26 23.47
N TYR A 279 -7.91 3.29 23.50
CA TYR A 279 -7.84 2.24 22.50
C TYR A 279 -7.61 0.87 23.12
N THR A 280 -7.87 -0.17 22.34
CA THR A 280 -7.54 -1.56 22.69
C THR A 280 -6.71 -2.14 21.55
N GLU A 281 -5.49 -2.56 21.85
CA GLU A 281 -4.58 -3.23 20.92
C GLU A 281 -4.88 -4.74 20.93
N LEU A 282 -4.87 -5.33 19.74
CA LEU A 282 -5.20 -6.73 19.49
C LEU A 282 -4.01 -7.42 18.81
N ASP A 283 -3.70 -8.63 19.29
CA ASP A 283 -2.97 -9.60 18.49
C ASP A 283 -3.94 -10.25 17.50
N PHE A 284 -3.59 -10.20 16.21
CA PHE A 284 -4.40 -10.69 15.11
C PHE A 284 -3.59 -11.69 14.29
N TRP A 285 -4.00 -12.96 14.36
CA TRP A 285 -3.42 -14.03 13.55
C TRP A 285 -4.34 -14.35 12.39
N VAL A 286 -3.77 -14.49 11.20
CA VAL A 286 -4.47 -14.85 9.96
C VAL A 286 -3.89 -16.16 9.46
N LYS A 287 -4.69 -17.23 9.48
CA LYS A 287 -4.35 -18.52 8.89
C LYS A 287 -4.88 -18.57 7.46
N ILE A 288 -4.00 -18.81 6.50
CA ILE A 288 -4.32 -19.01 5.08
C ILE A 288 -3.92 -20.44 4.72
N VAL A 289 -4.92 -21.25 4.36
CA VAL A 289 -4.68 -22.65 3.96
C VAL A 289 -4.07 -22.66 2.55
N HIS A 290 -3.04 -23.48 2.33
CA HIS A 290 -2.40 -23.57 1.02
C HIS A 290 -3.42 -23.90 -0.08
N GLY A 291 -3.25 -23.28 -1.25
CA GLY A 291 -4.20 -23.40 -2.36
C GLY A 291 -5.48 -22.55 -2.22
N ARG A 292 -5.73 -21.91 -1.07
CA ARG A 292 -6.72 -20.82 -0.93
C ARG A 292 -6.12 -19.42 -1.03
N GLU A 293 -4.81 -19.37 -1.25
CA GLU A 293 -4.06 -18.15 -1.53
C GLU A 293 -4.51 -17.46 -2.82
N GLY A 294 -5.18 -18.21 -3.72
CA GLY A 294 -5.62 -17.82 -5.05
C GLY A 294 -5.99 -16.34 -5.16
N THR A 295 -5.39 -15.68 -6.12
CA THR A 295 -5.24 -14.22 -6.29
C THR A 295 -6.56 -13.45 -6.14
N PHE A 296 -7.62 -13.88 -6.85
CA PHE A 296 -8.86 -13.11 -7.02
C PHE A 296 -10.11 -13.97 -6.83
N ALA A 297 -11.16 -13.41 -6.24
CA ALA A 297 -12.43 -14.12 -6.09
C ALA A 297 -13.16 -14.23 -7.44
N GLU A 298 -13.67 -15.42 -7.76
CA GLU A 298 -14.25 -15.75 -9.07
C GLU A 298 -15.53 -14.96 -9.40
N ASN A 299 -16.21 -14.41 -8.39
CA ASN A 299 -17.50 -13.73 -8.55
C ASN A 299 -17.40 -12.20 -8.63
N LEU A 300 -16.20 -11.60 -8.59
CA LEU A 300 -16.05 -10.14 -8.53
C LEU A 300 -16.65 -9.43 -9.75
N SER A 301 -16.42 -9.93 -10.96
CA SER A 301 -16.98 -9.32 -12.17
C SER A 301 -18.51 -9.36 -12.18
N LEU A 302 -19.13 -10.39 -11.62
CA LEU A 302 -20.58 -10.47 -11.46
C LEU A 302 -21.11 -9.49 -10.41
N GLN A 303 -20.38 -9.31 -9.30
CA GLN A 303 -20.73 -8.32 -8.27
C GLN A 303 -20.64 -6.89 -8.81
N ILE A 304 -19.60 -6.61 -9.61
CA ILE A 304 -19.43 -5.33 -10.30
C ILE A 304 -20.63 -5.08 -11.23
N GLU A 305 -21.01 -6.05 -12.07
CA GLU A 305 -22.16 -5.89 -12.97
C GLU A 305 -23.49 -5.71 -12.22
N ASP A 306 -23.73 -6.44 -11.12
CA ASP A 306 -24.92 -6.20 -10.28
C ASP A 306 -24.96 -4.76 -9.74
N LEU A 307 -23.83 -4.28 -9.21
CA LEU A 307 -23.71 -2.92 -8.71
C LEU A 307 -24.00 -1.88 -9.81
N LEU A 308 -23.41 -2.06 -11.00
CA LEU A 308 -23.63 -1.18 -12.14
C LEU A 308 -25.06 -1.26 -12.66
N ASN A 309 -25.70 -2.43 -12.64
CA ASN A 309 -27.10 -2.57 -13.01
C ASN A 309 -28.03 -1.86 -12.02
N ARG A 310 -27.76 -1.92 -10.72
CA ARG A 310 -28.47 -1.13 -9.71
C ARG A 310 -28.29 0.38 -9.95
N TYR A 311 -27.10 0.81 -10.34
CA TYR A 311 -26.83 2.20 -10.70
C TYR A 311 -27.62 2.63 -11.96
N ARG A 312 -27.56 1.86 -13.06
CA ARG A 312 -28.33 2.09 -14.29
C ARG A 312 -29.84 2.20 -14.01
N ASN A 313 -30.38 1.28 -13.22
CA ASN A 313 -31.82 1.23 -12.91
C ASN A 313 -32.31 2.41 -12.07
N ARG A 314 -31.42 3.08 -11.32
CA ARG A 314 -31.75 4.30 -10.59
C ARG A 314 -32.16 5.44 -11.52
N TYR A 315 -31.51 5.55 -12.69
CA TYR A 315 -31.72 6.65 -13.64
C TYR A 315 -32.68 6.29 -14.78
N LYS A 316 -32.95 4.99 -15.02
CA LYS A 316 -34.00 4.56 -15.96
C LYS A 316 -35.43 4.94 -15.54
N LYS A 317 -35.69 5.22 -14.26
CA LYS A 317 -37.02 5.57 -13.73
C LYS A 317 -37.39 7.07 -13.90
N GLY A 318 -36.63 7.82 -14.69
CA GLY A 318 -36.80 9.27 -14.89
C GLY A 318 -37.49 9.71 -16.19
N TYR A 319 -38.02 8.79 -17.00
CA TYR A 319 -38.82 9.08 -18.20
C TYR A 319 -40.22 8.48 -18.07
#